data_AF-A0A064CPG3-F1
#
_entry.id   AF-A0A064CPG3-F1
#
_cell.length_a   1.000
_cell.length_b   1.000
_cell.length_c   1.000
_cell.angle_alpha   90.00
_cell.angle_beta   90.00
_cell.angle_gamma   90.00
#
_symmetry.space_group_name_H-M   'P 1'
#
loop_
_entity.id
_entity.type
_entity.pdbx_description
1 polymer ?
#
loop_
_entity_poly.entity_id
_entity_poly.type
_entity_poly.pdbx_seq_one_letter_code
_entity_poly.pdbx_strand_id
1 'polypeptide(L)'
;MSHLTSTSAGDSRQAEHFRRILAERRAEVDARLADDARRLAARRRAGSTCGVKSIRHRMRKLQRQRDEMDRMLSGLDSLAGAAVTS
;
A
#
# COMPACT_ATOMS: atom_id res chain seq x y z
N MET A 1 -5.87 -20.93 -35.21
CA MET A 1 -6.43 -20.55 -33.89
C MET A 1 -5.27 -20.20 -32.97
N SER A 2 -4.92 -18.92 -32.90
CA SER A 2 -3.72 -18.45 -32.17
C SER A 2 -3.97 -17.10 -31.51
N HIS A 3 -5.08 -16.97 -30.77
CA HIS A 3 -5.50 -15.69 -30.17
C HIS A 3 -5.41 -15.68 -28.64
N LEU A 4 -5.14 -16.83 -27.99
CA LEU A 4 -5.24 -16.97 -26.54
C LEU A 4 -3.93 -16.63 -25.79
N THR A 5 -2.79 -16.58 -26.48
CA THR A 5 -1.49 -16.29 -25.84
C THR A 5 -1.23 -14.80 -25.64
N SER A 6 -1.83 -13.93 -26.46
CA SER A 6 -1.59 -12.48 -26.38
C SER A 6 -2.32 -11.81 -25.21
N THR A 7 -3.45 -12.37 -24.75
CA THR A 7 -4.21 -11.85 -23.61
C THR A 7 -3.51 -12.17 -22.29
N SER A 8 -3.06 -13.41 -22.10
CA SER A 8 -2.36 -13.87 -20.88
C SER A 8 -1.05 -13.11 -20.59
N ALA A 9 -0.27 -12.78 -21.63
CA ALA A 9 0.95 -11.99 -21.48
C ALA A 9 0.66 -10.50 -21.15
N GLY A 10 -0.46 -9.97 -21.66
CA GLY A 10 -0.95 -8.63 -21.35
C GLY A 10 -1.41 -8.51 -19.89
N ASP A 11 -2.16 -9.51 -19.41
CA ASP A 11 -2.66 -9.57 -18.05
C ASP A 11 -1.51 -9.70 -17.03
N SER A 12 -0.47 -10.45 -17.37
CA SER A 12 0.72 -10.61 -16.51
C SER A 12 1.53 -9.31 -16.38
N ARG A 13 1.81 -8.62 -17.49
CA ARG A 13 2.49 -7.31 -17.46
C ARG A 13 1.66 -6.25 -16.74
N GLN A 14 0.34 -6.27 -16.93
CA GLN A 14 -0.57 -5.36 -16.25
C GLN A 14 -0.58 -5.60 -14.73
N ALA A 15 -0.61 -6.86 -14.29
CA ALA A 15 -0.53 -7.21 -12.86
C ALA A 15 0.81 -6.78 -12.23
N GLU A 16 1.94 -6.98 -12.92
CA GLU A 16 3.25 -6.50 -12.47
C GLU A 16 3.32 -4.97 -12.38
N HIS A 17 2.74 -4.27 -13.36
CA HIS A 17 2.65 -2.81 -13.35
C HIS A 17 1.84 -2.31 -12.14
N PHE A 18 0.68 -2.91 -11.86
CA PHE A 18 -0.12 -2.58 -10.68
C PHE A 18 0.60 -2.90 -9.37
N ARG A 19 1.30 -4.05 -9.28
CA ARG A 19 2.13 -4.37 -8.11
C ARG A 19 3.16 -3.29 -7.84
N ARG A 20 3.86 -2.82 -8.87
CA ARG A 20 4.89 -1.78 -8.73
C ARG A 20 4.29 -0.47 -8.21
N ILE A 21 3.18 -0.01 -8.81
CA ILE A 21 2.50 1.21 -8.37
C ILE A 21 2.02 1.09 -6.91
N LEU A 22 1.44 -0.05 -6.55
CA LEU A 22 0.97 -0.30 -5.18
C LEU A 22 2.13 -0.35 -4.19
N ALA A 23 3.26 -0.98 -4.55
CA ALA A 23 4.44 -1.02 -3.70
C ALA A 23 5.03 0.39 -3.48
N GLU A 24 5.14 1.21 -4.53
CA GLU A 24 5.61 2.59 -4.44
C GLU A 24 4.69 3.43 -3.53
N ARG A 25 3.37 3.35 -3.75
CA ARG A 25 2.38 4.03 -2.91
C ARG A 25 2.44 3.55 -1.44
N ARG A 26 2.73 2.26 -1.20
CA ARG A 26 2.81 1.69 0.15
C ARG A 26 4.00 2.28 0.89
N ALA A 27 5.14 2.39 0.20
CA ALA A 27 6.33 3.05 0.73
C ALA A 27 6.06 4.54 1.06
N GLU A 28 5.30 5.25 0.22
CA GLU A 28 4.90 6.64 0.50
C GLU A 28 4.03 6.75 1.77
N VAL A 29 3.08 5.82 1.96
CA VAL A 29 2.23 5.79 3.16
C VAL A 29 3.04 5.46 4.41
N ASP A 30 3.94 4.48 4.33
CA ASP A 30 4.84 4.11 5.42
C ASP A 30 5.75 5.27 5.83
N ALA A 31 6.30 6.01 4.85
CA ALA A 31 7.11 7.20 5.11
C ALA A 31 6.30 8.30 5.83
N ARG A 32 5.04 8.52 5.43
CA ARG A 32 4.15 9.48 6.10
C ARG A 32 3.79 9.06 7.52
N LEU A 33 3.55 7.77 7.76
CA LEU A 33 3.31 7.23 9.10
C LEU A 33 4.52 7.42 10.01
N ALA A 34 5.73 7.15 9.50
CA ALA A 34 6.97 7.39 10.22
C ALA A 34 7.15 8.88 10.56
N ASP A 35 6.82 9.79 9.64
CA ASP A 35 6.89 11.22 9.89
C ASP A 35 5.91 11.69 10.98
N ASP A 36 4.66 11.26 10.91
CA ASP A 36 3.65 11.57 11.92
C ASP A 36 4.04 10.99 13.30
N ALA A 37 4.63 9.80 13.34
CA ALA A 37 5.18 9.21 14.57
C ALA A 37 6.31 10.04 15.16
N ARG A 38 7.25 10.53 14.33
CA ARG A 38 8.32 11.46 14.76
C ARG A 38 7.75 12.76 15.31
N ARG A 39 6.73 13.34 14.65
CA ARG A 39 6.04 14.55 15.13
C ARG A 39 5.37 14.34 16.49
N LEU A 40 4.73 13.18 16.70
CA LEU A 40 4.16 12.83 18.02
C LEU A 40 5.23 12.67 19.09
N ALA A 41 6.35 12.02 18.77
CA ALA A 41 7.46 11.86 19.70
C ALA A 41 8.07 13.22 20.09
N ALA A 42 8.28 14.12 19.13
CA ALA A 42 8.76 15.47 19.39
C ALA A 42 7.80 16.27 20.28
N ARG A 43 6.48 16.20 20.01
CA ARG A 43 5.45 16.84 20.83
C ARG A 43 5.40 16.28 22.25
N ARG A 44 5.54 14.96 22.41
CA ARG A 44 5.61 14.30 23.72
C ARG A 44 6.81 14.81 24.52
N ARG A 45 7.98 14.95 23.89
CA ARG A 45 9.19 15.51 24.53
C ARG A 45 8.99 16.98 24.93
N ALA A 46 8.28 17.75 24.11
CA ALA A 46 7.96 19.16 24.39
C ALA A 46 6.80 19.35 25.39
N GLY A 47 6.16 18.28 25.89
CA GLY A 47 4.98 18.38 26.75
C GLY A 47 3.74 18.97 26.06
N SER A 48 3.75 19.13 24.73
CA SER A 48 2.67 19.79 23.99
C SER A 48 1.62 18.78 23.53
N THR A 49 0.37 18.99 23.93
CA THR A 49 -0.78 18.19 23.48
C THR A 49 -1.44 18.76 22.22
N CYS A 50 -1.01 19.96 21.79
CA CYS A 50 -1.51 20.62 20.60
C CYS A 50 -1.35 19.72 19.37
N GLY A 51 -2.39 19.59 18.55
CA GLY A 51 -2.35 18.83 17.30
C GLY A 51 -2.22 17.31 17.43
N VAL A 52 -2.03 16.73 18.63
CA VAL A 52 -1.86 15.28 18.84
C VAL A 52 -3.07 14.49 18.33
N LYS A 53 -4.29 14.98 18.60
CA LYS A 53 -5.53 14.33 18.11
C LYS A 53 -5.60 14.33 16.58
N SER A 54 -5.19 15.43 15.93
CA SER A 54 -5.18 15.57 14.47
C SER A 54 -4.16 14.63 13.82
N ILE A 55 -2.95 14.56 14.38
CA ILE A 55 -1.91 13.63 13.90
C ILE A 55 -2.38 12.18 14.08
N ARG A 56 -2.92 11.82 15.24
CA ARG A 56 -3.46 10.48 15.48
C ARG A 56 -4.59 10.11 14.53
N HIS A 57 -5.47 11.07 14.21
CA HIS A 57 -6.54 10.85 13.22
C HIS A 57 -5.97 10.60 11.83
N ARG A 58 -4.96 11.38 11.40
CA ARG A 58 -4.28 11.20 10.12
C ARG A 58 -3.58 9.85 10.02
N MET A 59 -2.83 9.45 11.06
CA MET A 59 -2.18 8.14 11.12
C MET A 59 -3.18 6.99 10.97
N ARG A 60 -4.36 7.06 11.60
CA ARG A 60 -5.40 6.04 11.42
C ARG A 60 -5.91 5.96 9.99
N LYS A 61 -6.05 7.10 9.30
CA LYS A 61 -6.45 7.12 7.89
C LYS A 61 -5.38 6.48 7.00
N LEU A 62 -4.11 6.82 7.25
CA LEU A 62 -2.96 6.25 6.53
C LEU A 62 -2.83 4.75 6.77
N GLN A 63 -3.05 4.27 8.01
CA GLN A 63 -3.07 2.84 8.32
C GLN A 63 -4.14 2.09 7.53
N ARG A 64 -5.36 2.63 7.46
CA ARG A 64 -6.43 2.03 6.63
C ARG A 64 -6.07 1.96 5.15
N GLN A 65 -5.44 3.01 4.62
CA GLN A 65 -4.96 3.01 3.23
C GLN A 65 -3.88 1.95 3.02
N ARG A 66 -2.92 1.82 3.94
CA ARG A 66 -1.91 0.77 3.89
C ARG A 66 -2.54 -0.62 3.90
N ASP A 67 -3.49 -0.86 4.80
CA ASP A 67 -4.16 -2.17 4.92
C ASP A 67 -4.99 -2.50 3.67
N GLU A 68 -5.62 -1.52 3.03
CA GLU A 68 -6.32 -1.68 1.75
C GLU A 68 -5.35 -2.06 0.63
N MET A 69 -4.17 -1.44 0.60
CA MET A 69 -3.12 -1.75 -0.37
C MET A 69 -2.51 -3.12 -0.16
N ASP A 70 -2.29 -3.52 1.09
CA ASP A 70 -1.82 -4.86 1.45
C ASP A 70 -2.83 -5.93 0.97
N ARG A 71 -4.14 -5.66 1.09
CA ARG A 71 -5.18 -6.54 0.53
C ARG A 71 -5.14 -6.61 -0.99
N MET A 72 -4.96 -5.48 -1.67
CA MET A 72 -4.85 -5.47 -3.14
C MET A 72 -3.62 -6.23 -3.63
N LEU A 73 -2.47 -6.06 -2.96
CA LEU A 73 -1.24 -6.81 -3.26
C LEU A 73 -1.45 -8.32 -3.06
N SER A 74 -2.02 -8.73 -1.93
CA SER A 74 -2.33 -10.14 -1.66
C SER A 74 -3.32 -10.74 -2.68
N GLY A 75 -4.29 -9.94 -3.15
CA GLY A 75 -5.21 -10.33 -4.22
C GLY A 75 -4.50 -10.56 -5.56
N LEU A 76 -3.57 -9.67 -5.93
CA LEU A 76 -2.75 -9.83 -7.13
C LEU A 76 -1.85 -11.07 -7.06
N ASP A 77 -1.30 -11.37 -5.89
CA ASP A 77 -0.49 -12.58 -5.65
C ASP A 77 -1.31 -13.87 -5.75
N SER A 78 -2.54 -13.84 -5.24
CA SER A 78 -3.47 -14.96 -5.35
C SER A 78 -3.90 -15.22 -6.80
N LEU A 79 -4.16 -14.16 -7.57
CA LEU A 79 -4.49 -14.25 -9.00
C LEU A 79 -3.32 -14.80 -9.83
N ALA A 80 -2.10 -14.36 -9.55
CA ALA A 80 -0.92 -14.86 -10.23
C ALA A 80 -0.61 -16.34 -9.87
N GLY A 81 -0.85 -16.74 -8.62
CA GLY A 81 -0.71 -18.13 -8.18
C GLY A 81 -1.73 -19.07 -8.85
N ALA A 82 -2.98 -18.63 -9.00
CA ALA A 82 -4.02 -19.41 -9.67
C ALA A 82 -3.74 -19.64 -11.16
N ALA A 83 -3.17 -18.65 -11.85
CA ALA A 83 -2.81 -18.75 -13.27
C ALA A 83 -1.64 -19.71 -13.55
N VAL A 84 -0.79 -19.99 -12.55
CA VAL A 84 0.32 -20.98 -12.66
C VAL A 84 -0.18 -22.42 -12.49
N THR A 85 -1.34 -22.62 -11.87
CA THR A 85 -1.89 -23.94 -11.55
C THR A 85 -2.96 -24.46 -12.52
N SER A 86 -3.31 -23.71 -13.58
CA SER A 86 -4.31 -24.09 -14.60
C SER A 86 -3.68 -24.36 -15.96
#